data_AF-A0A2S9FD27-F1
#
_entry.id   AF-A0A2S9FD27-F1
#
_cell.length_a   1.000
_cell.length_b   1.000
_cell.length_c   1.000
_cell.angle_alpha   90.00
_cell.angle_beta   90.00
_cell.angle_gamma   90.00
#
_symmetry.space_group_name_H-M   'P 1'
#
loop_
_entity.id
_entity.type
_entity.pdbx_description
1 polymer ?
#
loop_
_entity_poly.entity_id
_entity_poly.type
_entity_poly.pdbx_seq_one_letter_code
_entity_poly.pdbx_strand_id
1 'polypeptide(L)'
;MTERPDIRYPGPTFTTRLQWLLKAGPSDHLLALSVASASLPVIGKHLEPLGALTAAGIWGARHAPDMINATARSMFTPKDPAAAEIKRQERESTNAVTEAALRGVVSAKDLEIEWPQAERTPPFWKAREHRRHVHRTSVRYGPRNTQLMDVWRRDDLPAGPAPVLLFIPGGAWVHGSRLLQGYALMSHLAEKGWVCLSIDYRVAPHNPWPAHITDVKTAIAWARANVDKFGGDRNFVAIAGTSAGGHLAALAGLTANDPELQGDLPEGSDTSV
;
A
#
# COMPACT_ATOMS: atom_id res chain seq x y z
N MET A 1 -44.24 5.12 2.84
CA MET A 1 -43.84 6.00 1.73
C MET A 1 -42.44 6.48 2.01
N THR A 2 -41.44 5.82 1.43
CA THR A 2 -40.02 6.17 1.57
C THR A 2 -39.59 6.76 0.23
N GLU A 3 -39.42 8.08 0.18
CA GLU A 3 -38.81 8.74 -0.97
C GLU A 3 -37.40 8.19 -1.18
N ARG A 4 -37.17 7.61 -2.36
CA ARG A 4 -35.81 7.35 -2.84
C ARG A 4 -35.16 8.71 -3.08
N PRO A 5 -33.91 8.94 -2.63
CA PRO A 5 -33.22 10.17 -2.95
C PRO A 5 -33.07 10.32 -4.47
N ASP A 6 -33.39 11.50 -4.99
CA ASP A 6 -33.24 11.85 -6.40
C ASP A 6 -31.80 11.60 -6.85
N ILE A 7 -31.67 10.80 -7.91
CA ILE A 7 -30.41 10.50 -8.57
C ILE A 7 -29.89 11.84 -9.12
N ARG A 8 -28.88 12.43 -8.46
CA ARG A 8 -28.40 13.80 -8.75
C ARG A 8 -27.73 14.00 -10.13
N TYR A 9 -27.80 13.02 -11.02
CA TYR A 9 -27.35 13.15 -12.40
C TYR A 9 -28.27 12.37 -13.34
N PRO A 10 -28.91 13.02 -14.34
CA PRO A 10 -29.56 12.28 -15.42
C PRO A 10 -28.50 11.49 -16.18
N GLY A 11 -28.79 10.21 -16.47
CA GLY A 11 -27.90 9.37 -17.27
C GLY A 11 -27.60 10.02 -18.62
N PRO A 12 -26.43 9.72 -19.24
CA PRO A 12 -26.00 10.39 -20.46
C PRO A 12 -27.01 10.19 -21.59
N THR A 13 -27.46 11.29 -22.19
CA THR A 13 -28.43 11.26 -23.29
C THR A 13 -27.76 10.72 -24.56
N PHE A 14 -28.58 10.33 -25.55
CA PHE A 14 -28.07 9.83 -26.83
C PHE A 14 -27.08 10.82 -27.49
N THR A 15 -27.37 12.11 -27.41
CA THR A 15 -26.51 13.17 -27.95
C THR A 15 -25.20 13.28 -27.18
N THR A 16 -25.19 13.13 -25.85
CA THR A 16 -23.95 13.12 -25.05
C THR A 16 -23.09 11.89 -25.36
N ARG A 17 -23.71 10.72 -25.57
CA ARG A 17 -23.00 9.49 -25.96
C ARG A 17 -22.39 9.60 -27.34
N LEU A 18 -23.11 10.19 -28.30
CA LEU A 18 -22.61 10.42 -29.64
C LEU A 18 -21.46 11.43 -29.67
N GLN A 19 -21.58 12.53 -28.91
CA GLN A 19 -20.50 13.51 -28.76
C GLN A 19 -19.25 12.92 -28.08
N TRP A 20 -19.45 12.05 -27.09
CA TRP A 20 -18.34 11.32 -26.46
C TRP A 20 -17.66 10.38 -27.47
N LEU A 21 -18.42 9.59 -28.23
CA LEU A 21 -17.86 8.71 -29.28
C LEU A 21 -17.07 9.47 -30.35
N LEU A 22 -17.51 10.68 -30.71
CA LEU A 22 -16.84 11.52 -31.71
C LEU A 22 -15.57 12.20 -31.18
N LYS A 23 -15.44 12.36 -29.86
CA LYS A 23 -14.30 13.05 -29.21
C LYS A 23 -13.37 12.09 -28.47
N ALA A 24 -13.78 10.83 -28.29
CA ALA A 24 -13.03 9.82 -27.57
C ALA A 24 -11.71 9.51 -28.28
N GLY A 25 -10.62 9.59 -27.53
CA GLY A 25 -9.33 9.13 -27.98
C GLY A 25 -9.18 7.61 -27.84
N PRO A 26 -8.10 7.01 -28.39
CA PRO A 26 -7.84 5.58 -28.27
C PRO A 26 -7.85 5.05 -26.82
N SER A 27 -7.42 5.86 -25.85
CA SER A 27 -7.43 5.53 -24.42
C SER A 27 -8.84 5.49 -23.81
N ASP A 28 -9.75 6.35 -24.28
CA ASP A 28 -11.12 6.43 -23.77
C ASP A 28 -11.92 5.20 -24.23
N HIS A 29 -11.66 4.73 -25.45
CA HIS A 29 -12.20 3.47 -25.96
C HIS A 29 -11.66 2.26 -25.19
N LEU A 30 -10.38 2.24 -24.84
CA LEU A 30 -9.79 1.16 -24.04
C LEU A 30 -10.36 1.11 -22.61
N LEU A 31 -10.56 2.26 -21.96
CA LEU A 31 -11.26 2.35 -20.68
C LEU A 31 -12.71 1.86 -20.78
N ALA A 32 -13.44 2.29 -21.81
CA ALA A 32 -14.82 1.85 -22.02
C ALA A 32 -14.93 0.35 -22.31
N LEU A 33 -14.01 -0.22 -23.09
CA LEU A 33 -13.89 -1.66 -23.34
C LEU A 33 -13.53 -2.43 -22.07
N SER A 34 -12.65 -1.89 -21.22
CA SER A 34 -12.33 -2.48 -19.93
C SER A 34 -13.54 -2.52 -18.99
N VAL A 35 -14.29 -1.41 -18.91
CA VAL A 35 -15.51 -1.32 -18.09
C VAL A 35 -16.60 -2.26 -18.62
N ALA A 36 -16.80 -2.29 -19.94
CA ALA A 36 -17.78 -3.18 -20.58
C ALA A 36 -17.43 -4.66 -20.37
N SER A 37 -16.16 -5.03 -20.53
CA SER A 37 -15.69 -6.42 -20.34
C SER A 37 -15.80 -6.88 -18.89
N ALA A 38 -15.56 -5.98 -17.94
CA ALA A 38 -15.72 -6.24 -16.50
C ALA A 38 -17.19 -6.38 -16.06
N SER A 39 -18.13 -5.84 -16.84
CA SER A 39 -19.58 -5.89 -16.53
C SER A 39 -20.28 -7.19 -16.94
N LEU A 40 -19.56 -8.12 -17.60
CA LEU A 40 -20.13 -9.39 -18.04
C LEU A 40 -20.14 -10.44 -16.90
N PRO A 41 -21.27 -11.10 -16.59
CA PRO A 41 -21.53 -11.69 -15.26
C PRO A 41 -20.72 -12.95 -14.87
N VAL A 42 -19.81 -13.44 -15.71
CA VAL A 42 -19.07 -14.70 -15.45
C VAL A 42 -17.57 -14.61 -15.81
N ILE A 43 -17.21 -13.77 -16.78
CA ILE A 43 -15.83 -13.64 -17.28
C ILE A 43 -15.07 -12.48 -16.58
N GLY A 44 -15.78 -11.47 -16.07
CA GLY A 44 -15.18 -10.24 -15.51
C GLY A 44 -14.19 -10.47 -14.36
N LYS A 45 -14.41 -11.50 -13.51
CA LYS A 45 -13.52 -11.82 -12.36
C LYS A 45 -12.11 -12.27 -12.76
N HIS A 46 -11.95 -12.92 -13.91
CA HIS A 46 -10.63 -13.33 -14.42
C HIS A 46 -9.96 -12.21 -15.23
N LEU A 47 -10.69 -11.15 -15.56
CA LEU A 47 -10.20 -10.00 -16.31
C LEU A 47 -9.94 -8.77 -15.41
N GLU A 48 -10.16 -8.84 -14.10
CA GLU A 48 -9.77 -7.80 -13.12
C GLU A 48 -8.30 -7.36 -13.25
N PRO A 49 -7.31 -8.28 -13.43
CA PRO A 49 -5.93 -7.88 -13.70
C PRO A 49 -5.80 -7.04 -14.99
N LEU A 50 -6.65 -7.27 -16.00
CA LEU A 50 -6.62 -6.52 -17.26
C LEU A 50 -7.14 -5.10 -17.10
N GLY A 51 -8.12 -4.86 -16.22
CA GLY A 51 -8.61 -3.51 -15.92
C GLY A 51 -7.56 -2.66 -15.22
N ALA A 52 -6.90 -3.24 -14.21
CA ALA A 52 -5.75 -2.61 -13.54
C ALA A 52 -4.56 -2.39 -14.50
N LEU A 53 -4.25 -3.38 -15.35
CA LEU A 53 -3.23 -3.26 -16.40
C LEU A 53 -3.59 -2.22 -17.47
N THR A 54 -4.86 -2.03 -17.78
CA THR A 54 -5.33 -1.02 -18.74
C THR A 54 -5.24 0.38 -18.13
N ALA A 55 -5.67 0.56 -16.87
CA ALA A 55 -5.51 1.83 -16.17
C ALA A 55 -4.04 2.20 -15.97
N ALA A 56 -3.21 1.24 -15.52
CA ALA A 56 -1.76 1.39 -15.42
C ALA A 56 -1.12 1.59 -16.81
N GLY A 57 -1.66 0.96 -17.85
CA GLY A 57 -1.23 1.08 -19.24
C GLY A 57 -1.60 2.42 -19.86
N ILE A 58 -2.70 3.06 -19.48
CA ILE A 58 -3.09 4.40 -19.92
C ILE A 58 -2.34 5.47 -19.15
N TRP A 59 -2.23 5.32 -17.84
CA TRP A 59 -1.34 6.16 -17.03
C TRP A 59 0.10 6.07 -17.55
N GLY A 60 0.54 4.85 -17.82
CA GLY A 60 1.79 4.51 -18.49
C GLY A 60 1.89 5.16 -19.86
N ALA A 61 1.00 4.91 -20.82
CA ALA A 61 1.07 5.50 -22.17
C ALA A 61 1.03 7.04 -22.17
N ARG A 62 0.39 7.66 -21.17
CA ARG A 62 0.34 9.12 -21.01
C ARG A 62 1.62 9.72 -20.44
N HIS A 63 2.30 9.02 -19.53
CA HIS A 63 3.50 9.53 -18.83
C HIS A 63 4.80 8.83 -19.25
N ALA A 64 4.73 7.68 -19.91
CA ALA A 64 5.86 6.90 -20.40
C ALA A 64 6.63 7.65 -21.49
N PRO A 65 6.01 8.40 -22.42
CA PRO A 65 6.79 9.24 -23.34
C PRO A 65 7.63 10.27 -22.57
N ASP A 66 7.08 10.89 -21.53
CA ASP A 66 7.80 11.87 -20.71
C ASP A 66 8.86 11.22 -19.83
N MET A 67 8.57 10.06 -19.24
CA MET A 67 9.53 9.27 -18.47
C MET A 67 10.66 8.72 -19.35
N ILE A 68 10.35 8.15 -20.50
CA ILE A 68 11.33 7.63 -21.47
C ILE A 68 12.16 8.79 -22.01
N ASN A 69 11.55 9.93 -22.35
CA ASN A 69 12.28 11.12 -22.76
C ASN A 69 13.16 11.67 -21.64
N ALA A 70 12.68 11.72 -20.39
CA ALA A 70 13.49 12.14 -19.25
C ALA A 70 14.64 11.17 -18.97
N THR A 71 14.39 9.87 -19.09
CA THR A 71 15.39 8.81 -18.87
C THR A 71 16.43 8.80 -20.00
N ALA A 72 15.99 8.86 -21.26
CA ALA A 72 16.84 8.97 -22.45
C ALA A 72 17.66 10.26 -22.40
N ARG A 73 17.06 11.42 -22.11
CA ARG A 73 17.79 12.67 -21.88
C ARG A 73 18.84 12.48 -20.78
N SER A 74 18.52 11.85 -19.66
CA SER A 74 19.51 11.62 -18.59
C SER A 74 20.62 10.63 -18.98
N MET A 75 20.37 9.69 -19.90
CA MET A 75 21.38 8.75 -20.40
C MET A 75 22.29 9.38 -21.47
N PHE A 76 21.79 10.33 -22.26
CA PHE A 76 22.54 10.97 -23.35
C PHE A 76 23.10 12.36 -23.00
N THR A 77 22.67 12.96 -21.90
CA THR A 77 23.32 14.18 -21.37
C THR A 77 24.66 13.77 -20.77
N PRO A 78 25.78 14.42 -21.13
CA PRO A 78 27.05 14.22 -20.43
C PRO A 78 26.82 14.33 -18.93
N LYS A 79 27.30 13.36 -18.15
CA LYS A 79 27.18 13.42 -16.69
C LYS A 79 27.94 14.67 -16.24
N ASP A 80 27.19 15.72 -15.94
CA ASP A 80 27.74 16.94 -15.36
C ASP A 80 28.44 16.54 -14.04
N PRO A 81 29.77 16.73 -13.95
CA PRO A 81 30.53 16.42 -12.74
C PRO A 81 29.94 17.12 -11.52
N ALA A 82 29.39 18.33 -11.67
CA ALA A 82 28.74 19.06 -10.60
C ALA A 82 27.43 18.37 -10.15
N ALA A 83 26.59 17.92 -11.09
CA ALA A 83 25.37 17.18 -10.76
C ALA A 83 25.65 15.80 -10.13
N ALA A 84 26.72 15.12 -10.56
CA ALA A 84 27.16 13.88 -9.95
C ALA A 84 27.69 14.09 -8.52
N GLU A 85 28.41 15.19 -8.30
CA GLU A 85 28.89 15.62 -6.99
C GLU A 85 27.72 15.94 -6.04
N ILE A 86 26.73 16.70 -6.51
CA ILE A 86 25.52 17.01 -5.73
C ILE A 86 24.80 15.73 -5.31
N LYS A 87 24.57 14.78 -6.24
CA LYS A 87 23.95 13.48 -5.90
C LYS A 87 24.76 12.69 -4.87
N ARG A 88 26.09 12.78 -4.91
CA ARG A 88 26.96 12.13 -3.93
C ARG A 88 26.81 12.80 -2.56
N GLN A 89 26.86 14.13 -2.51
CA GLN A 89 26.68 14.91 -1.29
C GLN A 89 25.30 14.69 -0.65
N GLU A 90 24.22 14.67 -1.44
CA GLU A 90 22.86 14.36 -0.98
C GLU A 90 22.76 12.94 -0.38
N ARG A 91 23.41 11.96 -1.03
CA ARG A 91 23.46 10.59 -0.51
C ARG A 91 24.26 10.51 0.79
N GLU A 92 25.38 11.23 0.87
CA GLU A 92 26.25 11.28 2.06
C GLU A 92 25.61 12.07 3.21
N SER A 93 24.74 13.04 2.91
CA SER A 93 24.03 13.83 3.91
C SER A 93 22.78 13.14 4.48
N THR A 94 22.35 12.01 3.92
CA THR A 94 21.12 11.31 4.34
C THR A 94 21.08 11.07 5.84
N ASN A 95 22.16 10.55 6.43
CA ASN A 95 22.21 10.30 7.88
C ASN A 95 22.13 11.59 8.71
N ALA A 96 22.81 12.64 8.28
CA ALA A 96 22.77 13.94 8.96
C ALA A 96 21.37 14.58 8.89
N VAL A 97 20.69 14.47 7.75
CA VAL A 97 19.31 14.95 7.57
C VAL A 97 18.34 14.13 8.42
N THR A 98 18.49 12.81 8.45
CA THR A 98 17.66 11.93 9.29
C THR A 98 17.87 12.21 10.77
N GLU A 99 19.12 12.36 11.22
CA GLU A 99 19.43 12.72 12.60
C GLU A 99 18.78 14.05 12.96
N ALA A 100 18.96 15.09 12.13
CA ALA A 100 18.36 16.40 12.34
C ALA A 100 16.82 16.34 12.40
N ALA A 101 16.19 15.54 11.54
CA ALA A 101 14.74 15.37 11.52
C ALA A 101 14.19 14.63 12.75
N LEU A 102 14.99 13.78 13.40
CA LEU A 102 14.59 13.03 14.59
C LEU A 102 14.91 13.74 15.91
N ARG A 103 15.65 14.86 15.86
CA ARG A 103 15.93 15.68 17.05
C ARG A 103 14.64 16.15 17.71
N GLY A 104 14.51 15.89 19.00
CA GLY A 104 13.32 16.25 19.78
C GLY A 104 12.15 15.26 19.65
N VAL A 105 12.23 14.30 18.71
CA VAL A 105 11.30 13.17 18.60
C VAL A 105 11.85 11.95 19.32
N VAL A 106 13.15 11.71 19.16
CA VAL A 106 13.89 10.57 19.74
C VAL A 106 14.94 11.11 20.72
N SER A 107 15.25 10.35 21.77
CA SER A 107 16.26 10.76 22.74
C SER A 107 17.65 10.84 22.09
N ALA A 108 18.52 11.73 22.56
CA ALA A 108 19.88 11.85 22.02
C ALA A 108 20.64 10.50 22.08
N LYS A 109 20.45 9.76 23.18
CA LYS A 109 21.04 8.44 23.37
C LYS A 109 20.60 7.42 22.30
N ASP A 110 19.33 7.47 21.90
CA ASP A 110 18.80 6.55 20.88
C ASP A 110 19.17 6.98 19.44
N LEU A 111 19.68 8.21 19.26
CA LEU A 111 20.23 8.71 17.99
C LEU A 111 21.72 8.42 17.82
N GLU A 112 22.43 8.11 18.91
CA GLU A 112 23.84 7.70 18.93
C GLU A 112 24.03 6.24 18.46
N ILE A 113 23.43 5.90 17.31
CA ILE A 113 23.58 4.60 16.66
C ILE A 113 24.58 4.67 15.51
N GLU A 114 25.18 3.52 15.18
CA GLU A 114 25.90 3.36 13.93
C GLU A 114 24.89 3.29 12.78
N TRP A 115 24.77 4.40 12.04
CA TRP A 115 23.86 4.47 10.91
C TRP A 115 24.35 3.59 9.75
N PRO A 116 23.47 2.76 9.14
CA PRO A 116 23.86 1.91 8.04
C PRO A 116 24.30 2.74 6.84
N GLN A 117 25.28 2.24 6.09
CA GLN A 117 25.66 2.88 4.83
C GLN A 117 24.55 2.72 3.78
N ALA A 118 24.39 3.74 2.93
CA ALA A 118 23.46 3.69 1.82
C ALA A 118 23.76 2.48 0.92
N GLU A 119 22.83 1.54 0.87
CA GLU A 119 22.97 0.37 0.03
C GLU A 119 22.98 0.75 -1.45
N ARG A 120 23.96 0.22 -2.19
CA ARG A 120 24.09 0.46 -3.63
C ARG A 120 23.37 -0.59 -4.48
N THR A 121 22.88 -1.65 -3.84
CA THR A 121 22.28 -2.79 -4.51
C THR A 121 20.79 -2.53 -4.73
N PRO A 122 20.24 -2.77 -5.93
CA PRO A 122 18.82 -2.63 -6.15
C PRO A 122 17.99 -3.56 -5.26
N PRO A 123 16.84 -3.11 -4.73
CA PRO A 123 16.07 -3.81 -3.70
C PRO A 123 15.54 -5.18 -4.12
N PHE A 124 15.37 -5.41 -5.43
CA PHE A 124 14.87 -6.70 -5.94
C PHE A 124 15.87 -7.85 -5.76
N TRP A 125 17.18 -7.58 -5.74
CA TRP A 125 18.20 -8.61 -5.51
C TRP A 125 18.18 -9.12 -4.06
N LYS A 126 17.77 -8.27 -3.10
CA LYS A 126 17.63 -8.61 -1.69
C LYS A 126 16.23 -9.07 -1.30
N ALA A 127 15.26 -9.05 -2.21
CA ALA A 127 13.89 -9.47 -1.90
C ALA A 127 13.81 -10.90 -1.36
N ARG A 128 14.69 -11.81 -1.82
CA ARG A 128 14.79 -13.17 -1.27
C ARG A 128 15.35 -13.21 0.15
N GLU A 129 16.35 -12.37 0.44
CA GLU A 129 16.97 -12.26 1.76
C GLU A 129 15.97 -11.71 2.77
N HIS A 130 15.26 -10.64 2.43
CA HIS A 130 14.26 -10.05 3.33
C HIS A 130 13.14 -11.02 3.68
N ARG A 131 12.77 -11.93 2.77
CA ARG A 131 11.72 -12.93 3.03
C ARG A 131 12.12 -14.04 4.02
N ARG A 132 13.36 -14.04 4.55
CA ARG A 132 13.83 -15.02 5.53
C ARG A 132 12.92 -15.14 6.76
N HIS A 133 12.29 -14.04 7.16
CA HIS A 133 11.41 -13.99 8.33
C HIS A 133 9.92 -14.10 8.01
N VAL A 134 9.55 -14.48 6.78
CA VAL A 134 8.15 -14.78 6.46
C VAL A 134 7.79 -16.12 7.09
N HIS A 135 7.01 -16.06 8.18
CA HIS A 135 6.61 -17.23 8.95
C HIS A 135 5.36 -17.90 8.36
N ARG A 136 4.38 -17.12 7.90
CA ARG A 136 3.17 -17.65 7.27
C ARG A 136 2.65 -16.73 6.19
N THR A 137 2.30 -17.28 5.03
CA THR A 137 1.74 -16.50 3.92
C THR A 137 0.24 -16.72 3.77
N SER A 138 -0.44 -15.72 3.22
CA SER A 138 -1.86 -15.80 2.84
C SER A 138 -2.78 -16.17 4.01
N VAL A 139 -2.48 -15.68 5.20
CA VAL A 139 -3.38 -15.75 6.36
C VAL A 139 -4.59 -14.88 6.07
N ARG A 140 -5.77 -15.48 6.14
CA ARG A 140 -7.02 -14.75 5.90
C ARG A 140 -7.38 -13.95 7.13
N TYR A 141 -7.55 -12.63 6.97
CA TYR A 141 -7.90 -11.73 8.06
C TYR A 141 -9.35 -11.25 8.05
N GLY A 142 -10.08 -11.54 6.96
CA GLY A 142 -11.50 -11.22 6.85
C GLY A 142 -12.26 -12.14 5.89
N PRO A 143 -13.58 -11.93 5.72
CA PRO A 143 -14.45 -12.82 4.95
C PRO A 143 -14.16 -12.81 3.44
N ARG A 144 -13.53 -11.76 2.90
CA ARG A 144 -13.27 -11.62 1.47
C ARG A 144 -12.01 -12.39 1.05
N ASN A 145 -11.98 -12.84 -0.20
CA ASN A 145 -10.83 -13.61 -0.73
C ASN A 145 -9.55 -12.78 -0.90
N THR A 146 -9.68 -11.46 -0.99
CA THR A 146 -8.56 -10.51 -1.10
C THR A 146 -8.04 -10.03 0.25
N GLN A 147 -8.71 -10.37 1.36
CA GLN A 147 -8.30 -9.98 2.70
C GLN A 147 -7.28 -10.98 3.24
N LEU A 148 -6.09 -10.94 2.64
CA LEU A 148 -4.96 -11.82 2.94
C LEU A 148 -3.80 -11.03 3.55
N MET A 149 -3.05 -11.67 4.42
CA MET A 149 -1.83 -11.11 4.98
C MET A 149 -0.71 -12.14 5.05
N ASP A 150 0.53 -11.64 5.05
CA ASP A 150 1.70 -12.43 5.41
C ASP A 150 2.14 -12.03 6.83
N VAL A 151 2.47 -13.02 7.64
CA VAL A 151 2.99 -12.87 9.00
C VAL A 151 4.50 -13.05 8.96
N TRP A 152 5.20 -12.07 9.51
CA TRP A 152 6.65 -12.00 9.59
C TRP A 152 7.06 -12.08 11.04
N ARG A 153 7.90 -13.05 11.39
CA ARG A 153 8.51 -13.18 12.71
C ARG A 153 9.75 -14.06 12.62
N ARG A 154 10.58 -13.99 13.64
CA ARG A 154 11.59 -15.02 13.89
C ARG A 154 10.94 -16.31 14.39
N ASP A 155 11.45 -17.45 13.97
CA ASP A 155 10.98 -18.75 14.45
C ASP A 155 11.35 -18.96 15.93
N ASP A 156 12.51 -18.44 16.35
CA ASP A 156 13.04 -18.45 17.71
C ASP A 156 12.61 -17.24 18.56
N LEU A 157 11.47 -16.62 18.22
CA LEU A 157 10.90 -15.51 18.98
C LEU A 157 10.76 -15.89 20.47
N PRO A 158 11.31 -15.10 21.42
CA PRO A 158 11.22 -15.40 22.85
C PRO A 158 9.77 -15.53 23.33
N ALA A 159 9.57 -16.31 24.41
CA ALA A 159 8.28 -16.40 25.07
C ALA A 159 7.93 -15.06 25.74
N GLY A 160 7.05 -14.28 25.11
CA GLY A 160 6.56 -12.99 25.59
C GLY A 160 5.79 -12.26 24.50
N PRO A 161 4.94 -11.28 24.85
CA PRO A 161 4.13 -10.54 23.88
C PRO A 161 5.03 -9.58 23.08
N ALA A 162 5.30 -9.91 21.82
CA ALA A 162 6.15 -9.11 20.93
C ALA A 162 5.38 -7.92 20.33
N PRO A 163 5.98 -6.73 20.20
CA PRO A 163 5.33 -5.60 19.55
C PRO A 163 4.92 -5.93 18.10
N VAL A 164 3.74 -5.45 17.69
CA VAL A 164 3.15 -5.77 16.39
C VAL A 164 3.23 -4.56 15.46
N LEU A 165 3.64 -4.77 14.20
CA LEU A 165 3.52 -3.80 13.13
C LEU A 165 2.55 -4.29 12.05
N LEU A 166 1.52 -3.51 11.75
CA LEU A 166 0.69 -3.68 10.56
C LEU A 166 1.18 -2.74 9.44
N PHE A 167 1.70 -3.33 8.35
CA PHE A 167 2.20 -2.59 7.20
C PHE A 167 1.18 -2.59 6.04
N ILE A 168 0.87 -1.40 5.55
CA ILE A 168 -0.09 -1.18 4.46
C ILE A 168 0.68 -0.76 3.20
N PRO A 169 0.60 -1.54 2.11
CA PRO A 169 1.28 -1.21 0.86
C PRO A 169 0.68 0.06 0.22
N GLY A 170 1.46 0.76 -0.59
CA GLY A 170 0.98 1.82 -1.45
C GLY A 170 0.46 1.31 -2.79
N GLY A 171 0.03 2.25 -3.63
CA GLY A 171 -0.41 1.96 -5.00
C GLY A 171 -1.58 2.81 -5.48
N ALA A 172 -1.63 4.09 -5.06
CA ALA A 172 -2.67 5.05 -5.46
C ALA A 172 -4.10 4.52 -5.33
N TRP A 173 -4.37 3.68 -4.32
CA TRP A 173 -5.65 3.01 -4.06
C TRP A 173 -6.17 2.10 -5.19
N VAL A 174 -5.41 1.91 -6.26
CA VAL A 174 -5.71 1.07 -7.43
C VAL A 174 -4.82 -0.18 -7.51
N HIS A 175 -3.75 -0.18 -6.72
CA HIS A 175 -2.89 -1.32 -6.45
C HIS A 175 -2.68 -1.43 -4.93
N GLY A 176 -2.65 -2.65 -4.43
CA GLY A 176 -2.51 -2.94 -3.00
C GLY A 176 -2.13 -4.40 -2.85
N SER A 177 -0.82 -4.66 -2.75
CA SER A 177 -0.30 -6.01 -2.54
C SER A 177 0.67 -6.04 -1.38
N ARG A 178 0.52 -7.03 -0.51
CA ARG A 178 1.43 -7.36 0.59
C ARG A 178 2.83 -7.81 0.12
N LEU A 179 3.03 -7.93 -1.19
CA LEU A 179 4.29 -8.37 -1.77
C LEU A 179 5.22 -7.20 -2.07
N LEU A 180 6.52 -7.43 -1.86
CA LEU A 180 7.67 -6.55 -2.12
C LEU A 180 7.75 -5.26 -1.28
N GLN A 181 6.63 -4.57 -1.05
CA GLN A 181 6.64 -3.32 -0.29
C GLN A 181 6.84 -3.59 1.20
N GLY A 182 7.66 -2.75 1.86
CA GLY A 182 7.92 -2.85 3.30
C GLY A 182 8.83 -4.00 3.72
N TYR A 183 9.33 -4.83 2.79
CA TYR A 183 10.12 -6.04 3.12
C TYR A 183 11.37 -5.75 3.94
N ALA A 184 12.14 -4.71 3.58
CA ALA A 184 13.33 -4.32 4.32
C ALA A 184 12.99 -3.91 5.76
N LEU A 185 11.95 -3.09 5.94
CA LEU A 185 11.47 -2.65 7.25
C LEU A 185 10.98 -3.84 8.11
N MET A 186 10.11 -4.68 7.54
CA MET A 186 9.53 -5.82 8.27
C MET A 186 10.59 -6.88 8.59
N SER A 187 11.53 -7.14 7.67
CA SER A 187 12.66 -8.04 7.93
C SER A 187 13.48 -7.53 9.12
N HIS A 188 13.83 -6.24 9.10
CA HIS A 188 14.62 -5.62 10.16
C HIS A 188 13.90 -5.62 11.51
N LEU A 189 12.59 -5.33 11.53
CA LEU A 189 11.81 -5.37 12.77
C LEU A 189 11.61 -6.79 13.28
N ALA A 190 11.39 -7.76 12.39
CA ALA A 190 11.33 -9.17 12.76
C ALA A 190 12.66 -9.66 13.38
N GLU A 191 13.80 -9.25 12.84
CA GLU A 191 15.13 -9.52 13.42
C GLU A 191 15.24 -8.99 14.86
N LYS A 192 14.66 -7.81 15.11
CA LYS A 192 14.55 -7.17 16.44
C LYS A 192 13.45 -7.73 17.33
N GLY A 193 12.77 -8.80 16.91
CA GLY A 193 11.76 -9.49 17.73
C GLY A 193 10.36 -8.91 17.63
N TRP A 194 10.03 -8.16 16.57
CA TRP A 194 8.66 -7.75 16.28
C TRP A 194 7.90 -8.85 15.51
N VAL A 195 6.58 -8.81 15.60
CA VAL A 195 5.69 -9.52 14.67
C VAL A 195 5.17 -8.50 13.66
N CYS A 196 5.47 -8.68 12.37
CA CYS A 196 4.98 -7.79 11.32
C CYS A 196 3.90 -8.48 10.46
N LEU A 197 2.88 -7.71 10.08
CA LEU A 197 1.76 -8.14 9.27
C LEU A 197 1.72 -7.27 8.01
N SER A 198 1.89 -7.85 6.83
CA SER A 198 1.70 -7.13 5.56
C SER A 198 0.39 -7.56 4.93
N ILE A 199 -0.47 -6.61 4.55
CA ILE A 199 -1.83 -6.91 4.08
C ILE A 199 -2.01 -6.62 2.59
N ASP A 200 -2.80 -7.45 1.92
CA ASP A 200 -3.53 -7.06 0.73
C ASP A 200 -4.77 -6.26 1.17
N TYR A 201 -5.23 -5.29 0.40
CA TYR A 201 -6.51 -4.60 0.65
C TYR A 201 -7.26 -4.38 -0.67
N ARG A 202 -8.58 -4.31 -0.60
CA ARG A 202 -9.45 -4.04 -1.75
C ARG A 202 -9.12 -2.70 -2.41
N VAL A 203 -8.97 -2.72 -3.73
CA VAL A 203 -8.55 -1.55 -4.52
C VAL A 203 -9.62 -1.09 -5.53
N ALA A 204 -9.54 0.18 -5.91
CA ALA A 204 -10.35 0.82 -6.93
C ALA A 204 -9.88 0.38 -8.34
N PRO A 205 -10.73 0.45 -9.36
CA PRO A 205 -12.13 0.94 -9.32
C PRO A 205 -13.14 -0.10 -8.83
N HIS A 206 -12.75 -1.39 -8.73
CA HIS A 206 -13.67 -2.48 -8.40
C HIS A 206 -14.22 -2.39 -6.98
N ASN A 207 -13.41 -1.89 -6.06
CA ASN A 207 -13.81 -1.64 -4.68
C ASN A 207 -13.55 -0.17 -4.38
N PRO A 208 -14.53 0.71 -4.63
CA PRO A 208 -14.38 2.13 -4.34
C PRO A 208 -14.32 2.37 -2.83
N TRP A 209 -13.94 3.59 -2.47
CA TRP A 209 -14.05 4.09 -1.10
C TRP A 209 -15.45 3.79 -0.51
N PRO A 210 -15.58 3.31 0.74
CA PRO A 210 -14.54 3.15 1.77
C PRO A 210 -13.90 1.76 1.87
N ALA A 211 -13.98 0.90 0.84
CA ALA A 211 -13.51 -0.49 0.94
C ALA A 211 -12.06 -0.64 1.41
N HIS A 212 -11.18 0.29 1.01
CA HIS A 212 -9.76 0.32 1.41
C HIS A 212 -9.59 0.46 2.92
N ILE A 213 -10.25 1.45 3.54
CA ILE A 213 -10.11 1.70 4.98
C ILE A 213 -10.82 0.63 5.81
N THR A 214 -11.96 0.11 5.34
CA THR A 214 -12.64 -0.99 6.01
C THR A 214 -11.76 -2.25 6.05
N ASP A 215 -11.00 -2.54 4.99
CA ASP A 215 -10.05 -3.66 4.98
C ASP A 215 -8.88 -3.45 5.94
N VAL A 216 -8.35 -2.23 6.03
CA VAL A 216 -7.30 -1.88 6.99
C VAL A 216 -7.80 -2.06 8.43
N LYS A 217 -8.99 -1.52 8.74
CA LYS A 217 -9.63 -1.69 10.05
C LYS A 217 -9.93 -3.16 10.37
N THR A 218 -10.34 -3.93 9.36
CA THR A 218 -10.53 -5.38 9.51
C THR A 218 -9.22 -6.08 9.87
N ALA A 219 -8.10 -5.69 9.27
CA ALA A 219 -6.79 -6.24 9.61
C ALA A 219 -6.33 -5.84 11.02
N ILE A 220 -6.61 -4.62 11.47
CA ILE A 220 -6.32 -4.17 12.86
C ILE A 220 -7.12 -5.02 13.85
N ALA A 221 -8.44 -5.12 13.67
CA ALA A 221 -9.30 -5.94 14.53
C ALA A 221 -8.86 -7.41 14.54
N TRP A 222 -8.46 -7.94 13.39
CA TRP A 222 -7.91 -9.29 13.31
C TRP A 222 -6.62 -9.42 14.12
N ALA A 223 -5.70 -8.45 14.05
CA ALA A 223 -4.45 -8.45 14.81
C ALA A 223 -4.73 -8.43 16.32
N ARG A 224 -5.57 -7.49 16.78
CA ARG A 224 -6.04 -7.41 18.18
C ARG A 224 -6.65 -8.72 18.66
N ALA A 225 -7.31 -9.48 17.78
CA ALA A 225 -7.99 -10.72 18.13
C ALA A 225 -7.18 -12.02 17.89
N ASN A 226 -6.02 -11.99 17.23
CA ASN A 226 -5.35 -13.23 16.78
C ASN A 226 -3.82 -13.21 16.80
N VAL A 227 -3.17 -12.06 16.96
CA VAL A 227 -1.72 -11.96 16.75
C VAL A 227 -0.89 -12.68 17.82
N ASP A 228 -1.47 -12.93 18.99
CA ASP A 228 -0.92 -13.77 20.07
C ASP A 228 -0.60 -15.19 19.61
N LYS A 229 -1.38 -15.74 18.66
CA LYS A 229 -1.12 -17.05 18.04
C LYS A 229 0.21 -17.10 17.28
N PHE A 230 0.77 -15.92 16.97
CA PHE A 230 2.06 -15.73 16.31
C PHE A 230 3.10 -15.10 17.25
N GLY A 231 2.80 -14.98 18.54
CA GLY A 231 3.67 -14.40 19.56
C GLY A 231 3.58 -12.88 19.71
N GLY A 232 2.65 -12.22 19.01
CA GLY A 232 2.48 -10.77 19.09
C GLY A 232 1.65 -10.31 20.30
N ASP A 233 1.90 -9.10 20.76
CA ASP A 233 1.11 -8.39 21.76
C ASP A 233 -0.16 -7.82 21.14
N ARG A 234 -1.31 -8.32 21.60
CA ARG A 234 -2.62 -7.78 21.19
C ARG A 234 -2.84 -6.35 21.68
N ASN A 235 -2.13 -5.92 22.72
CA ASN A 235 -2.30 -4.59 23.31
C ASN A 235 -1.40 -3.54 22.65
N PHE A 236 -0.39 -3.95 21.89
CA PHE A 236 0.52 -3.05 21.20
C PHE A 236 0.56 -3.34 19.68
N VAL A 237 -0.26 -2.62 18.93
CA VAL A 237 -0.33 -2.71 17.46
C VAL A 237 0.00 -1.35 16.86
N ALA A 238 1.19 -1.22 16.28
CA ALA A 238 1.58 -0.07 15.48
C ALA A 238 1.15 -0.24 14.02
N ILE A 239 0.88 0.86 13.33
CA ILE A 239 0.52 0.87 11.91
C ILE A 239 1.48 1.75 11.12
N ALA A 240 1.86 1.30 9.92
CA ALA A 240 2.65 2.08 8.98
C ALA A 240 2.25 1.77 7.55
N GLY A 241 2.60 2.64 6.62
CA GLY A 241 2.37 2.39 5.20
C GLY A 241 3.10 3.36 4.30
N THR A 242 3.07 3.06 3.00
CA THR A 242 3.73 3.88 1.97
C THR A 242 2.71 4.56 1.06
N SER A 243 2.86 5.86 0.77
CA SER A 243 2.00 6.59 -0.16
C SER A 243 0.50 6.44 0.21
N ALA A 244 -0.33 5.84 -0.67
CA ALA A 244 -1.72 5.51 -0.38
C ALA A 244 -1.90 4.69 0.91
N GLY A 245 -0.99 3.76 1.20
CA GLY A 245 -0.98 2.99 2.44
C GLY A 245 -0.60 3.84 3.66
N GLY A 246 0.25 4.86 3.48
CA GLY A 246 0.57 5.83 4.53
C GLY A 246 -0.62 6.72 4.86
N HIS A 247 -1.36 7.17 3.84
CA HIS A 247 -2.64 7.83 4.01
C HIS A 247 -3.63 6.96 4.79
N LEU A 248 -3.78 5.68 4.42
CA LEU A 248 -4.67 4.75 5.12
C LEU A 248 -4.21 4.47 6.57
N ALA A 249 -2.89 4.40 6.81
CA ALA A 249 -2.33 4.23 8.15
C ALA A 249 -2.67 5.42 9.05
N ALA A 250 -2.43 6.64 8.57
CA ALA A 250 -2.76 7.86 9.31
C ALA A 250 -4.27 7.97 9.56
N LEU A 251 -5.09 7.70 8.54
CA LEU A 251 -6.54 7.75 8.67
C LEU A 251 -7.07 6.72 9.66
N ALA A 252 -6.54 5.50 9.67
CA ALA A 252 -6.93 4.46 10.62
C ALA A 252 -6.63 4.88 12.06
N GLY A 253 -5.43 5.44 12.32
CA GLY A 253 -5.04 5.93 13.65
C GLY A 253 -5.91 7.11 14.13
N LEU A 254 -6.33 8.00 13.22
CA LEU A 254 -7.17 9.15 13.57
C LEU A 254 -8.67 8.81 13.73
N THR A 255 -9.08 7.62 13.29
CA THR A 255 -10.50 7.20 13.28
C THR A 255 -10.71 5.94 14.11
N ALA A 256 -9.93 5.76 15.18
CA ALA A 256 -10.03 4.59 16.05
C ALA A 256 -11.50 4.36 16.48
N ASN A 257 -11.99 3.15 16.23
CA ASN A 257 -13.35 2.73 16.58
C ASN A 257 -14.50 3.53 15.95
N ASP A 258 -14.23 4.30 14.88
CA ASP A 258 -15.24 5.08 14.17
C ASP A 258 -16.29 4.15 13.50
N PRO A 259 -17.58 4.23 13.90
CA PRO A 259 -18.61 3.35 13.39
C PRO A 259 -18.88 3.52 11.88
N GLU A 260 -18.64 4.70 11.30
CA GLU A 260 -18.88 4.95 9.87
C GLU A 260 -17.85 4.24 8.98
N LEU A 261 -16.67 3.93 9.51
CA LEU A 261 -15.56 3.33 8.77
C LEU A 261 -15.34 1.85 9.10
N GLN A 262 -16.10 1.29 10.05
CA GLN A 262 -15.99 -0.11 10.48
C GLN A 262 -16.89 -1.09 9.71
N GLY A 263 -17.85 -0.60 8.92
CA GLY A 263 -18.63 -1.35 7.94
C GLY A 263 -19.00 -2.79 8.34
N ASP A 264 -18.25 -3.77 7.82
CA ASP A 264 -18.51 -5.20 7.93
C ASP A 264 -18.00 -5.87 9.23
N LEU A 265 -17.44 -5.11 10.18
CA LEU A 265 -16.87 -5.65 11.41
C LEU A 265 -17.95 -6.02 12.44
N PRO A 266 -17.77 -7.12 13.20
CA PRO A 266 -18.63 -7.43 14.35
C PRO A 266 -18.68 -6.27 15.34
N GLU A 267 -19.82 -6.10 15.99
CA GLU A 267 -19.99 -5.12 17.06
C GLU A 267 -18.95 -5.35 18.17
N GLY A 268 -18.35 -4.24 18.65
CA GLY A 268 -17.29 -4.29 19.67
C GLY A 268 -15.90 -4.66 19.15
N SER A 269 -15.70 -4.76 17.82
CA SER A 269 -14.35 -4.92 17.25
C SER A 269 -13.46 -3.72 17.56
N ASP A 270 -12.28 -3.96 18.14
CA ASP A 270 -11.29 -2.92 18.42
C ASP A 270 -10.42 -2.65 17.19
N THR A 271 -10.49 -1.43 16.68
CA THR A 271 -9.69 -0.93 15.55
C THR A 271 -8.73 0.19 15.94
N SER A 272 -8.46 0.36 17.24
CA SER A 272 -7.48 1.32 17.74
C SER A 272 -6.03 0.86 17.48
N VAL A 273 -5.14 1.83 17.22
CA VAL A 273 -3.68 1.70 17.02
C VAL A 273 -2.98 2.95 17.54
#